data_AF-A0A8T4I1Y7-F1
#
_entry.id   AF-A0A8T4I1Y7-F1
#
_cell.length_a   1.000
_cell.length_b   1.000
_cell.length_c   1.000
_cell.angle_alpha   90.00
_cell.angle_beta   90.00
_cell.angle_gamma   90.00
#
_symmetry.space_group_name_H-M   'P 1'
#
loop_
_entity.id
_entity.type
_entity.pdbx_description
1 polymer ?
#
loop_
_entity_poly.entity_id
_entity_poly.type
_entity_poly.pdbx_seq_one_letter_code
_entity_poly.pdbx_strand_id
1 'polypeptide(L)' 'DRITARLPQLSAWQAAWNQAADDLNDTSIVEIYPEDIGRLAFALLAVQHPDRCHTAADYDGWTPGGAA' A
#
# COMPACT_ATOMS: atom_id res chain seq x y z
N ASP A 1 3.68 -11.74 -22.12
CA ASP A 1 4.91 -11.37 -21.40
C ASP A 1 4.61 -11.26 -19.91
N ARG A 2 5.54 -11.70 -19.06
CA ARG A 2 5.35 -11.79 -17.59
C ARG A 2 5.22 -10.41 -16.93
N ILE A 3 5.84 -9.39 -17.51
CA ILE A 3 5.78 -8.01 -17.01
C ILE A 3 4.45 -7.38 -17.43
N THR A 4 4.04 -7.54 -18.69
CA THR A 4 2.75 -7.02 -19.19
C THR A 4 1.56 -7.54 -18.38
N ALA A 5 1.57 -8.82 -17.98
CA ALA A 5 0.50 -9.42 -17.18
C ALA A 5 0.37 -8.81 -15.77
N ARG A 6 1.45 -8.23 -15.23
CA ARG A 6 1.48 -7.59 -13.90
C ARG A 6 1.25 -6.08 -13.96
N LEU A 7 1.24 -5.47 -15.15
CA LEU A 7 1.09 -4.02 -15.31
C LEU A 7 -0.12 -3.45 -14.55
N PRO A 8 -1.34 -4.03 -14.60
CA PRO A 8 -2.48 -3.48 -13.87
C PRO A 8 -2.26 -3.44 -12.35
N GLN A 9 -1.59 -4.46 -11.79
CA GLN A 9 -1.28 -4.56 -10.37
C GLN A 9 -0.17 -3.58 -9.98
N LEU A 10 0.87 -3.46 -10.81
CA LEU A 10 1.96 -2.51 -10.62
C LEU A 10 1.49 -1.05 -10.71
N SER A 11 0.56 -0.75 -11.62
CA SER A 11 -0.03 0.59 -11.74
C SER A 11 -0.87 0.97 -10.53
N ALA A 12 -1.67 0.04 -9.99
CA ALA A 12 -2.46 0.30 -8.78
C ALA A 12 -1.57 0.44 -7.54
N TRP A 13 -0.53 -0.39 -7.42
CA TRP A 13 0.47 -0.25 -6.37
C TRP A 13 1.19 1.11 -6.43
N GLN A 14 1.64 1.53 -7.61
CA GLN A 14 2.30 2.82 -7.78
C GLN A 14 1.40 3.99 -7.41
N ALA A 15 0.11 3.93 -7.76
CA ALA A 15 -0.85 4.96 -7.38
C ALA A 15 -1.03 5.06 -5.86
N ALA A 16 -1.19 3.92 -5.19
CA ALA A 16 -1.31 3.87 -3.73
C ALA A 16 -0.02 4.33 -3.03
N TRP A 17 1.15 4.02 -3.59
CA TRP A 17 2.44 4.50 -3.10
C TRP A 17 2.57 6.01 -3.16
N ASN A 18 2.20 6.61 -4.30
CA ASN A 18 2.26 8.06 -4.45
C ASN A 18 1.34 8.76 -3.45
N GLN A 19 0.10 8.27 -3.29
CA GLN A 19 -0.84 8.83 -2.32
C GLN A 19 -0.31 8.72 -0.88
N ALA A 20 0.25 7.57 -0.51
CA ALA A 20 0.84 7.38 0.82
C ALA A 20 2.03 8.32 1.09
N ALA A 21 2.85 8.57 0.07
CA ALA A 21 3.98 9.50 0.18
C ALA A 21 3.49 10.95 0.35
N ASP A 22 2.44 11.34 -0.38
CA ASP A 22 1.83 12.66 -0.25
C ASP A 22 1.19 12.84 1.13
N ASP A 23 0.42 11.84 1.60
CA ASP A 23 -0.21 11.85 2.93
C ASP A 23 0.83 11.99 4.06
N LEU A 24 1.99 11.32 3.93
CA LEU A 24 3.08 11.41 4.91
C LEU A 24 3.82 12.76 4.85
N ASN A 25 4.02 13.32 3.66
CA ASN A 25 4.63 14.64 3.50
C ASN A 25 3.79 15.77 4.15
N ASP A 26 2.47 15.59 4.23
CA ASP A 26 1.56 16.52 4.90
C ASP A 26 1.55 16.35 6.44
N THR A 27 2.31 15.39 6.99
CA THR A 27 2.44 15.21 8.44
C THR A 27 3.63 15.99 9.03
N SER A 28 3.58 16.24 10.34
CA SER A 28 4.70 16.84 11.10
C SER A 28 5.82 15.84 11.44
N ILE A 29 5.82 14.66 10.81
CA ILE A 29 6.80 13.60 11.06
C ILE A 29 8.15 14.03 10.48
N VAL A 30 9.18 14.00 11.33
CA VAL A 30 10.51 14.52 11.00
C VAL A 30 11.34 13.53 10.16
N GLU A 31 11.00 12.25 10.20
CA GLU A 31 11.61 11.19 9.38
C GLU A 31 10.55 10.26 8.81
N ILE A 32 10.45 10.20 7.49
CA ILE A 32 9.59 9.28 6.75
C ILE A 32 10.49 8.24 6.09
N TYR A 33 10.30 6.96 6.42
CA TYR A 33 11.03 5.88 5.78
C TYR A 33 10.22 5.25 4.63
N PRO A 34 10.88 4.69 3.61
CA PRO A 34 10.20 3.97 2.53
C PRO A 34 9.25 2.87 3.03
N GLU A 35 9.58 2.23 4.16
CA GLU A 35 8.74 1.22 4.81
C GLU A 35 7.41 1.79 5.32
N ASP A 36 7.39 3.05 5.79
CA ASP A 36 6.18 3.73 6.26
C ASP A 36 5.24 4.05 5.09
N ILE A 37 5.81 4.55 3.99
CA ILE A 37 5.08 4.79 2.73
C ILE A 37 4.51 3.46 2.23
N GLY A 38 5.31 2.39 2.23
CA GLY A 38 4.87 1.06 1.80
C GLY A 38 3.70 0.51 2.61
N ARG A 39 3.68 0.72 3.93
CA ARG A 39 2.57 0.29 4.81
C ARG A 39 1.29 1.05 4.52
N LEU A 40 1.37 2.38 4.37
CA LEU A 40 0.21 3.21 4.02
C LEU A 40 -0.31 2.90 2.61
N ALA A 41 0.58 2.76 1.64
CA ALA A 41 0.25 2.39 0.26
C ALA A 41 -0.48 1.05 0.21
N PHE A 42 -0.02 0.10 1.01
CA PHE A 42 -0.63 -1.21 1.12
C PHE A 42 -2.03 -1.15 1.74
N ALA A 43 -2.23 -0.37 2.80
CA ALA A 43 -3.55 -0.15 3.38
C ALA A 43 -4.52 0.56 2.40
N LEU A 44 -4.04 1.58 1.68
CA LEU A 44 -4.81 2.29 0.65
C LEU A 44 -5.23 1.36 -0.50
N LEU A 45 -4.32 0.51 -0.97
CA LEU A 45 -4.60 -0.46 -2.02
C LEU A 45 -5.67 -1.46 -1.58
N ALA A 46 -5.62 -1.94 -0.33
CA ALA A 46 -6.62 -2.85 0.21
C ALA A 46 -8.03 -2.23 0.30
N VAL A 47 -8.13 -0.93 0.57
CA VAL A 47 -9.41 -0.20 0.60
C VAL A 47 -9.92 0.07 -0.82
N GLN A 48 -9.05 0.51 -1.73
CA GLN A 48 -9.44 0.95 -3.07
C GLN A 48 -9.64 -0.22 -4.06
N HIS A 49 -8.89 -1.30 -3.88
CA HIS A 49 -8.83 -2.44 -4.78
C HIS A 49 -8.76 -3.77 -4.01
N PRO A 50 -9.79 -4.11 -3.21
CA PRO A 50 -9.80 -5.33 -2.40
C PRO A 50 -9.69 -6.61 -3.25
N ASP A 51 -10.10 -6.57 -4.52
CA ASP A 51 -9.96 -7.65 -5.50
C ASP A 51 -8.50 -7.92 -5.93
N ARG A 52 -7.61 -6.96 -5.66
CA ARG A 52 -6.18 -7.03 -6.00
C ARG A 52 -5.28 -7.38 -4.82
N CYS A 53 -5.87 -7.51 -3.63
CA CYS A 53 -5.21 -8.02 -2.44
C CYS A 53 -5.50 -9.51 -2.32
N HIS A 54 -4.44 -10.34 -2.40
CA HIS A 54 -4.61 -11.78 -2.62
C HIS A 54 -5.36 -12.51 -1.49
N THR A 55 -5.08 -12.29 -0.19
CA THR A 55 -5.92 -12.63 0.99
C THR A 55 -5.28 -12.13 2.30
N ALA A 56 -6.01 -12.11 3.42
CA ALA A 56 -5.47 -11.86 4.77
C ALA A 56 -4.31 -12.80 5.17
N ALA A 57 -4.23 -14.00 4.56
CA ALA A 57 -3.15 -14.97 4.78
C ALA A 57 -1.80 -14.56 4.18
N ASP A 58 -1.79 -13.62 3.22
CA ASP A 58 -0.55 -13.04 2.69
C ASP A 58 0.06 -11.98 3.63
N TYR A 59 -0.62 -11.68 4.75
CA TYR A 59 -0.29 -10.59 5.66
C TYR A 59 -0.28 -11.05 7.11
N ASP A 60 0.70 -11.88 7.47
CA ASP A 60 0.87 -12.35 8.84
C ASP A 60 1.13 -11.15 9.77
N GLY A 61 0.16 -10.84 10.64
CA GLY A 61 0.19 -9.70 11.56
C GLY A 61 -0.53 -8.41 11.11
N TRP A 62 -1.24 -8.40 9.98
CA TRP A 62 -2.08 -7.25 9.59
C TRP A 62 -3.54 -7.41 10.06
N THR A 63 -4.03 -6.41 10.81
CA THR A 63 -5.44 -6.31 11.20
C THR A 63 -6.09 -5.10 10.51
N PRO A 64 -7.28 -5.24 9.88
CA PRO A 64 -8.01 -4.09 9.35
C PRO A 64 -8.21 -3.04 10.44
N GLY A 65 -7.77 -1.80 10.20
CA GLY A 65 -7.86 -0.71 11.17
C GLY A 65 -6.64 -0.47 12.06
N GLY A 66 -5.53 -1.20 11.84
CA GLY A 66 -4.22 -0.86 12.41
C GLY A 66 -4.20 -0.74 13.94
N ALA A 67 -4.44 -1.84 14.64
CA ALA A 67 -3.99 -2.03 16.02
C ALA A 67 -4.06 -3.51 16.42
N ALA A 68 -2.98 -3.99 17.03
CA ALA A 68 -3.00 -4.83 18.22
C ALA A 68 -2.00 -4.25 19.20
#